data_AF-A0A8U0I1Q3-F1
#
_entry.id   AF-A0A8U0I1Q3-F1
#
_cell.length_a   1.000
_cell.length_b   1.000
_cell.length_c   1.000
_cell.angle_alpha   90.00
_cell.angle_beta   90.00
_cell.angle_gamma   90.00
#
_symmetry.space_group_name_H-M   'P 1'
#
loop_
_entity.id
_entity.type
_entity.pdbx_description
1 polymer ?
#
loop_
_entity_poly.entity_id
_entity_poly.type
_entity_poly.pdbx_seq_one_letter_code
_entity_poly.pdbx_strand_id
1 'polypeptide(L)'
;MPDTLAGGGGRRRVVAIALVGLLVAFSGCAGFGGGVSDGTSTENGTTTAGEPTTEPATGESTVVNGTDETTTANDSTGTTATNDSSETTAGDGHSHSHGGETTDSEGSDDGGNDSESANATGDLSGKMTVVVAGTELPLDELSSGDRVSIAADDEHSWRANSSLTLAAALSSFGVEASADAVSYDGETYREATNGTEIHYRVNGEEVDPESYTLGDGDQIWVTVETADANYSVPGTYIDADQQHIHGPMTFVVDGEKVDFSAERFQSGHRHFHFEGGHANPWHAHSWSVTLQYGLNTLSGINVTDDSVTYNGTTYRRGAANTSVSITVNGEAVDPSEYFLKDGDEVRVVVEKDDS
;
A
#
# COMPACT_ATOMS: atom_id res chain seq x y z
N MET A 1 61.90 -22.34 39.12
CA MET A 1 61.36 -20.99 38.95
C MET A 1 60.22 -21.10 37.94
N PRO A 2 58.95 -20.98 38.34
CA PRO A 2 57.83 -20.99 37.41
C PRO A 2 57.30 -19.59 37.11
N ASP A 3 56.84 -19.46 35.87
CA ASP A 3 56.41 -18.24 35.19
C ASP A 3 55.07 -17.66 35.64
N THR A 4 55.14 -16.34 35.87
CA THR A 4 54.22 -15.23 35.64
C THR A 4 52.78 -15.48 35.16
N LEU A 5 51.84 -15.00 35.99
CA LEU A 5 50.44 -14.68 35.70
C LEU A 5 50.30 -13.25 35.11
N ALA A 6 49.48 -13.08 34.06
CA ALA A 6 48.71 -11.88 33.70
C ALA A 6 47.97 -12.16 32.37
N GLY A 7 46.75 -11.74 32.07
CA GLY A 7 45.76 -10.92 32.76
C GLY A 7 44.57 -10.76 31.79
N GLY A 8 43.36 -10.93 32.29
CA GLY A 8 42.12 -10.78 31.52
C GLY A 8 41.73 -9.32 31.31
N GLY A 9 41.12 -9.03 30.16
CA GLY A 9 40.54 -7.73 29.82
C GLY A 9 39.15 -7.89 29.22
N GLY A 10 38.15 -8.13 30.06
CA GLY A 10 36.73 -8.08 29.67
C GLY A 10 36.27 -6.62 29.51
N ARG A 11 35.91 -6.23 28.29
CA ARG A 11 35.26 -4.93 28.02
C ARG A 11 33.77 -5.05 28.33
N ARG A 12 33.34 -4.50 29.48
CA ARG A 12 31.93 -4.25 29.78
C ARG A 12 31.50 -2.97 29.05
N ARG A 13 30.56 -3.09 28.11
CA ARG A 13 29.83 -1.94 27.55
C ARG A 13 28.79 -1.51 28.58
N VAL A 14 28.84 -0.24 28.97
CA VAL A 14 27.82 0.40 29.82
C VAL A 14 26.82 1.05 28.87
N VAL A 15 25.58 0.53 28.86
CA VAL A 15 24.44 1.14 28.17
C VAL A 15 23.79 2.11 29.16
N ALA A 16 23.76 3.39 28.81
CA ALA A 16 23.02 4.41 29.53
C ALA A 16 21.58 4.44 29.01
N ILE A 17 20.63 4.01 29.85
CA ILE A 17 19.19 4.12 29.59
C ILE A 17 18.72 5.48 30.13
N ALA A 18 18.29 6.38 29.24
CA ALA A 18 17.62 7.61 29.62
C ALA A 18 16.10 7.36 29.60
N LEU A 19 15.52 7.19 30.79
CA LEU A 19 14.07 7.18 31.01
C LEU A 19 13.57 8.63 31.08
N VAL A 20 12.78 9.04 30.09
CA VAL A 20 11.97 10.27 30.17
C VAL A 20 10.54 9.87 30.48
N GLY A 21 10.14 10.08 31.74
CA GLY A 21 8.75 9.92 32.18
C GLY A 21 7.95 11.19 31.88
N LEU A 22 6.90 11.06 31.07
CA LEU A 22 5.87 12.08 30.89
C LEU A 22 4.69 11.78 31.83
N LEU A 23 4.48 12.66 32.80
CA LEU A 23 3.40 12.60 33.79
C LEU A 23 2.25 13.49 33.32
N VAL A 24 1.10 12.91 32.95
CA VAL A 24 -0.14 13.64 32.65
C VAL A 24 -1.05 13.58 33.88
N ALA A 25 -1.29 14.74 34.50
CA ALA A 25 -2.20 14.89 35.63
C ALA A 25 -3.61 15.29 35.15
N PHE A 26 -4.60 14.42 35.39
CA PHE A 26 -6.01 14.77 35.23
C PHE A 26 -6.51 15.54 36.47
N SER A 27 -7.04 16.75 36.22
CA SER A 27 -7.70 17.59 37.23
C SER A 27 -9.21 17.37 37.17
N GLY A 28 -9.77 16.63 38.13
CA GLY A 28 -11.21 16.48 38.32
C GLY A 28 -11.75 17.49 39.33
N CYS A 29 -12.77 18.26 38.93
CA CYS A 29 -13.56 19.10 39.83
C CYS A 29 -14.90 18.40 40.13
N ALA A 30 -15.07 17.91 41.36
CA ALA A 30 -16.37 17.52 41.91
C ALA A 30 -16.90 18.66 42.80
N GLY A 31 -18.03 19.24 42.38
CA GLY A 31 -18.77 20.26 43.13
C GLY A 31 -19.90 19.64 43.93
N PHE A 32 -19.70 19.59 45.24
CA PHE A 32 -20.61 19.11 46.28
C PHE A 32 -21.64 20.20 46.65
N GLY A 33 -22.93 19.87 46.71
CA GLY A 33 -23.98 20.81 47.10
C GLY A 33 -25.25 20.09 47.55
N GLY A 34 -25.31 19.76 48.84
CA GLY A 34 -26.51 19.22 49.49
C GLY A 34 -27.50 20.32 49.89
N GLY A 35 -28.79 20.00 49.81
CA GLY A 35 -29.89 20.82 50.30
C GLY A 35 -31.15 19.97 50.44
N VAL A 36 -31.40 19.51 51.66
CA VAL A 36 -32.60 18.79 52.11
C VAL A 36 -33.81 19.74 52.09
N SER A 37 -34.98 19.29 51.61
CA SER A 37 -36.27 19.49 52.29
C SER A 37 -37.39 18.62 51.71
N ASP A 38 -38.10 18.06 52.67
CA ASP A 38 -39.26 17.17 52.70
C ASP A 38 -40.52 17.64 51.95
N GLY A 39 -41.44 16.71 51.63
CA GLY A 39 -42.80 17.07 51.23
C GLY A 39 -43.50 16.15 50.22
N THR A 40 -44.10 15.06 50.72
CA THR A 40 -45.19 14.31 50.08
C THR A 40 -46.34 15.22 49.61
N SER A 41 -46.90 14.97 48.41
CA SER A 41 -48.35 14.83 48.16
C SER A 41 -48.64 14.46 46.70
N THR A 42 -49.44 13.42 46.55
CA THR A 42 -50.13 12.97 45.33
C THR A 42 -51.25 13.95 44.99
N GLU A 43 -51.41 14.37 43.74
CA GLU A 43 -52.74 14.65 43.16
C GLU A 43 -52.72 14.70 41.63
N ASN A 44 -53.88 14.31 41.10
CA ASN A 44 -54.21 13.98 39.73
C ASN A 44 -54.91 15.20 39.09
N GLY A 45 -54.69 15.51 37.80
CA GLY A 45 -55.37 16.67 37.20
C GLY A 45 -55.11 16.93 35.71
N THR A 46 -56.02 16.43 34.88
CA THR A 46 -56.28 16.72 33.46
C THR A 46 -56.51 18.21 33.16
N THR A 47 -56.00 18.75 32.04
CA THR A 47 -56.73 19.43 30.91
C THR A 47 -55.84 20.32 30.04
N THR A 48 -55.74 19.96 28.75
CA THR A 48 -56.11 20.71 27.52
C THR A 48 -55.70 22.18 27.27
N ALA A 49 -55.07 22.35 26.10
CA ALA A 49 -55.11 23.43 25.08
C ALA A 49 -54.30 24.72 25.24
N GLY A 50 -53.60 25.06 24.14
CA GLY A 50 -53.22 26.43 23.79
C GLY A 50 -51.97 26.54 22.90
N GLU A 51 -52.14 26.45 21.57
CA GLU A 51 -51.24 27.13 20.61
C GLU A 51 -51.24 28.66 20.89
N PRO A 52 -50.16 29.38 20.53
CA PRO A 52 -50.18 30.05 19.23
C PRO A 52 -48.82 30.07 18.48
N THR A 53 -48.93 29.83 17.17
CA THR A 53 -48.27 30.50 16.04
C THR A 53 -47.34 31.68 16.34
N THR A 54 -46.11 31.63 15.80
CA THR A 54 -45.40 32.82 15.25
C THR A 54 -44.31 32.43 14.23
N GLU A 55 -44.60 32.63 12.95
CA GLU A 55 -43.67 33.06 11.88
C GLU A 55 -44.19 34.44 11.39
N PRO A 56 -43.48 35.29 10.61
CA PRO A 56 -42.27 35.03 9.80
C PRO A 56 -41.19 36.13 9.87
N ALA A 57 -40.03 35.91 9.25
CA ALA A 57 -39.19 37.00 8.74
C ALA A 57 -38.35 36.57 7.52
N THR A 58 -38.77 37.10 6.38
CA THR A 58 -38.11 37.19 5.08
C THR A 58 -36.80 37.98 5.17
N GLY A 59 -35.74 37.46 4.56
CA GLY A 59 -34.44 38.14 4.41
C GLY A 59 -33.88 37.91 3.01
N GLU A 60 -34.18 38.87 2.15
CA GLU A 60 -33.68 39.08 0.80
C GLU A 60 -32.18 39.42 0.84
N SER A 61 -31.35 38.75 0.03
CA SER A 61 -29.99 39.24 -0.25
C SER A 61 -29.63 39.07 -1.72
N THR A 62 -29.46 40.25 -2.30
CA THR A 62 -29.05 40.67 -3.63
C THR A 62 -27.85 39.96 -4.26
N VAL A 63 -28.05 39.73 -5.56
CA VAL A 63 -27.09 39.58 -6.67
C VAL A 63 -25.95 40.60 -6.62
N VAL A 64 -24.71 40.14 -6.77
CA VAL A 64 -23.60 40.95 -7.32
C VAL A 64 -22.96 40.19 -8.47
N ASN A 65 -23.02 40.85 -9.61
CA ASN A 65 -22.47 40.51 -10.91
C ASN A 65 -20.96 40.85 -10.94
N GLY A 66 -20.13 39.99 -11.50
CA GLY A 66 -18.68 40.18 -11.59
C GLY A 66 -18.09 39.36 -12.73
N THR A 67 -18.31 39.83 -13.95
CA THR A 67 -17.58 39.54 -15.19
C THR A 67 -16.07 39.68 -15.00
N ASP A 68 -15.30 38.70 -15.47
CA ASP A 68 -14.10 39.01 -16.25
C ASP A 68 -13.86 37.94 -17.33
N GLU A 69 -13.96 38.42 -18.56
CA GLU A 69 -13.56 37.73 -19.78
C GLU A 69 -12.03 37.77 -19.89
N THR A 70 -11.41 36.67 -20.31
CA THR A 70 -10.19 36.78 -21.11
C THR A 70 -10.24 35.73 -22.21
N THR A 71 -10.64 36.22 -23.37
CA THR A 71 -10.51 35.61 -24.69
C THR A 71 -9.03 35.53 -25.10
N THR A 72 -8.59 34.36 -25.55
CA THR A 72 -7.54 34.30 -26.58
C THR A 72 -7.95 33.26 -27.61
N ALA A 73 -8.54 33.75 -28.70
CA ALA A 73 -8.67 33.02 -29.94
C ALA A 73 -7.29 32.88 -30.58
N ASN A 74 -6.96 31.70 -31.07
CA ASN A 74 -6.08 31.58 -32.23
C ASN A 74 -6.67 30.54 -33.19
N ASP A 75 -7.18 31.06 -34.29
CA ASP A 75 -7.63 30.35 -35.47
C ASP A 75 -6.44 30.24 -36.44
N SER A 76 -6.08 29.02 -36.84
CA SER A 76 -5.48 28.77 -38.16
C SER A 76 -5.49 27.29 -38.50
N THR A 77 -6.50 26.94 -39.30
CA THR A 77 -6.37 26.23 -40.58
C THR A 77 -5.60 24.90 -40.59
N GLY A 78 -6.38 23.83 -40.53
CA GLY A 78 -6.46 22.73 -41.49
C GLY A 78 -5.21 22.31 -42.26
N THR A 79 -4.80 21.05 -42.05
CA THR A 79 -4.36 20.18 -43.14
C THR A 79 -4.75 18.74 -42.81
N THR A 80 -5.50 18.16 -43.73
CA THR A 80 -5.97 16.78 -43.79
C THR A 80 -4.79 15.82 -43.94
N ALA A 81 -4.71 14.78 -43.11
CA ALA A 81 -3.94 13.58 -43.42
C ALA A 81 -4.59 12.36 -42.77
N THR A 82 -5.23 11.57 -43.63
CA THR A 82 -5.55 10.15 -43.42
C THR A 82 -4.28 9.38 -43.06
N ASN A 83 -4.29 8.64 -41.95
CA ASN A 83 -3.26 7.63 -41.69
C ASN A 83 -3.91 6.26 -41.48
N ASP A 84 -3.94 5.55 -42.61
CA ASP A 84 -4.08 4.11 -42.75
C ASP A 84 -2.84 3.44 -42.14
N SER A 85 -3.01 2.62 -41.11
CA SER A 85 -1.93 1.83 -40.51
C SER A 85 -2.17 0.38 -40.86
N SER A 86 -1.49 -0.07 -41.92
CA SER A 86 -1.30 -1.48 -42.23
C SER A 86 -0.02 -1.96 -41.55
N GLU A 87 -0.17 -3.01 -40.76
CA GLU A 87 0.92 -3.83 -40.22
C GLU A 87 1.75 -4.44 -41.36
N THR A 88 3.08 -4.37 -41.25
CA THR A 88 3.95 -5.42 -41.81
C THR A 88 5.05 -5.77 -40.83
N THR A 89 5.08 -7.05 -40.46
CA THR A 89 6.13 -7.79 -39.78
C THR A 89 7.31 -8.08 -40.71
N ALA A 90 8.53 -7.74 -40.29
CA ALA A 90 9.83 -8.37 -40.59
C ALA A 90 10.89 -7.46 -39.93
N GLY A 91 11.65 -7.89 -38.92
CA GLY A 91 12.62 -8.96 -38.98
C GLY A 91 13.98 -8.34 -39.30
N ASP A 92 14.84 -8.12 -38.31
CA ASP A 92 16.29 -8.02 -38.51
C ASP A 92 17.03 -8.24 -37.18
N GLY A 93 17.90 -9.24 -37.18
CA GLY A 93 18.78 -9.60 -36.08
C GLY A 93 20.10 -8.83 -36.13
N HIS A 94 20.58 -8.39 -34.98
CA HIS A 94 21.92 -7.83 -34.82
C HIS A 94 22.66 -8.54 -33.69
N SER A 95 23.57 -9.43 -34.10
CA SER A 95 24.62 -10.02 -33.29
C SER A 95 25.80 -9.06 -33.19
N HIS A 96 26.28 -8.77 -31.99
CA HIS A 96 27.58 -8.13 -31.80
C HIS A 96 28.57 -9.12 -31.19
N SER A 97 29.55 -9.48 -32.01
CA SER A 97 30.75 -10.21 -31.67
C SER A 97 31.85 -9.18 -31.38
N HIS A 98 32.41 -9.19 -30.18
CA HIS A 98 33.71 -8.58 -29.91
C HIS A 98 34.68 -9.66 -29.43
N GLY A 99 35.69 -9.88 -30.27
CA GLY A 99 36.82 -10.76 -30.02
C GLY A 99 37.76 -10.17 -28.98
N GLY A 100 38.43 -11.07 -28.28
CA GLY A 100 39.39 -10.75 -27.24
C GLY A 100 40.69 -10.15 -27.76
N GLU A 101 41.32 -9.40 -26.86
CA GLU A 101 42.74 -9.08 -26.93
C GLU A 101 43.33 -9.33 -25.54
N THR A 102 44.30 -10.23 -25.51
CA THR A 102 45.09 -10.60 -24.34
C THR A 102 46.18 -9.56 -24.10
N THR A 103 46.23 -8.98 -22.91
CA THR A 103 47.43 -8.32 -22.40
C THR A 103 47.70 -8.76 -20.97
N ASP A 104 48.79 -9.51 -20.81
CA ASP A 104 49.46 -9.75 -19.55
C ASP A 104 49.96 -8.44 -18.96
N SER A 105 49.71 -8.21 -17.67
CA SER A 105 50.56 -7.35 -16.84
C SER A 105 50.49 -7.76 -15.38
N GLU A 106 51.69 -7.86 -14.82
CA GLU A 106 52.06 -8.45 -13.55
C GLU A 106 51.69 -7.55 -12.35
N GLY A 107 51.32 -8.20 -11.25
CA GLY A 107 51.81 -7.90 -9.89
C GLY A 107 51.56 -6.51 -9.31
N SER A 108 50.58 -6.42 -8.42
CA SER A 108 50.70 -5.64 -7.18
C SER A 108 49.76 -6.24 -6.12
N ASP A 109 50.35 -6.98 -5.19
CA ASP A 109 49.78 -7.29 -3.89
C ASP A 109 49.53 -5.97 -3.15
N ASP A 110 48.27 -5.59 -2.97
CA ASP A 110 47.87 -4.66 -1.92
C ASP A 110 46.87 -5.38 -1.01
N GLY A 111 47.33 -5.63 0.22
CA GLY A 111 46.58 -6.32 1.27
C GLY A 111 45.54 -5.40 1.90
N GLY A 112 44.49 -5.10 1.13
CA GLY A 112 43.24 -4.58 1.66
C GLY A 112 42.48 -5.70 2.36
N ASN A 113 42.43 -5.67 3.68
CA ASN A 113 41.48 -6.43 4.48
C ASN A 113 40.10 -5.81 4.31
N ASP A 114 39.57 -5.85 3.09
CA ASP A 114 38.17 -5.63 2.83
C ASP A 114 37.46 -6.90 3.28
N SER A 115 36.74 -6.77 4.38
CA SER A 115 35.73 -7.74 4.77
C SER A 115 34.64 -7.66 3.72
N GLU A 116 34.90 -8.21 2.52
CA GLU A 116 33.87 -8.49 1.54
C GLU A 116 32.85 -9.37 2.26
N SER A 117 31.73 -8.76 2.66
CA SER A 117 30.54 -9.50 3.04
C SER A 117 30.29 -10.46 1.89
N ALA A 118 30.42 -11.77 2.15
CA ALA A 118 30.41 -12.77 1.10
C ALA A 118 28.98 -12.86 0.56
N ASN A 119 28.64 -11.98 -0.39
CA ASN A 119 27.30 -11.90 -0.95
C ASN A 119 26.95 -13.20 -1.67
N ALA A 120 25.70 -13.65 -1.56
CA ALA A 120 25.26 -14.86 -2.22
C ALA A 120 25.29 -14.66 -3.74
N THR A 121 26.19 -15.35 -4.45
CA THR A 121 26.23 -15.37 -5.93
C THR A 121 25.28 -16.41 -6.51
N GLY A 122 24.18 -16.70 -5.81
CA GLY A 122 23.42 -17.93 -5.97
C GLY A 122 22.62 -18.04 -7.28
N ASP A 123 22.25 -19.28 -7.60
CA ASP A 123 21.47 -19.64 -8.80
C ASP A 123 19.98 -19.29 -8.69
N LEU A 124 19.50 -19.00 -7.47
CA LEU A 124 18.13 -18.54 -7.24
C LEU A 124 18.14 -17.02 -7.07
N SER A 125 17.22 -16.35 -7.74
CA SER A 125 17.06 -14.91 -7.64
C SER A 125 15.61 -14.49 -7.76
N GLY A 126 15.30 -13.24 -7.43
CA GLY A 126 13.96 -12.70 -7.59
C GLY A 126 13.87 -11.29 -7.04
N LYS A 127 12.64 -10.85 -6.75
CA LYS A 127 12.36 -9.54 -6.15
C LYS A 127 11.75 -9.72 -4.75
N MET A 128 12.11 -8.86 -3.80
CA MET A 128 11.59 -8.90 -2.44
C MET A 128 11.42 -7.48 -1.89
N THR A 129 10.22 -7.21 -1.41
CA THR A 129 9.89 -5.99 -0.67
C THR A 129 9.26 -6.39 0.67
N VAL A 130 9.75 -5.79 1.76
CA VAL A 130 9.25 -6.01 3.12
C VAL A 130 8.85 -4.67 3.71
N VAL A 131 7.57 -4.51 4.03
CA VAL A 131 7.00 -3.30 4.61
C VAL A 131 6.46 -3.63 6.00
N VAL A 132 6.97 -2.97 7.02
CA VAL A 132 6.51 -3.15 8.40
C VAL A 132 5.92 -1.85 8.92
N ALA A 133 4.65 -1.87 9.31
CA ALA A 133 3.92 -0.73 9.87
C ALA A 133 4.04 0.55 8.99
N GLY A 134 3.95 0.38 7.67
CA GLY A 134 4.00 1.46 6.69
C GLY A 134 5.41 1.92 6.29
N THR A 135 6.46 1.28 6.83
CA THR A 135 7.86 1.57 6.49
C THR A 135 8.47 0.40 5.75
N GLU A 136 9.00 0.64 4.55
CA GLU A 136 9.81 -0.34 3.83
C GLU A 136 11.15 -0.54 4.55
N LEU A 137 11.56 -1.80 4.69
CA LEU A 137 12.83 -2.15 5.30
C LEU A 137 13.97 -2.06 4.27
N PRO A 138 15.11 -1.41 4.61
CA PRO A 138 16.29 -1.37 3.74
C PRO A 138 17.03 -2.71 3.80
N LEU A 139 16.54 -3.70 3.05
CA LEU A 139 17.06 -5.08 3.13
C LEU A 139 18.53 -5.19 2.72
N ASP A 140 19.01 -4.30 1.86
CA ASP A 140 20.41 -4.19 1.46
C ASP A 140 21.33 -3.80 2.63
N GLU A 141 20.87 -2.91 3.51
CA GLU A 141 21.57 -2.50 4.73
C GLU A 141 21.48 -3.56 5.85
N LEU A 142 20.40 -4.35 5.86
CA LEU A 142 20.13 -5.40 6.84
C LEU A 142 20.78 -6.75 6.49
N SER A 143 21.16 -6.95 5.24
CA SER A 143 21.74 -8.19 4.73
C SER A 143 22.97 -8.60 5.54
N SER A 144 22.85 -9.71 6.28
CA SER A 144 23.86 -10.13 7.24
C SER A 144 24.65 -11.38 6.84
N GLY A 145 24.37 -12.00 5.68
CA GLY A 145 24.75 -13.40 5.47
C GLY A 145 25.12 -13.87 4.07
N ASP A 146 25.79 -15.03 4.07
CA ASP A 146 26.29 -15.73 2.89
C ASP A 146 25.20 -16.44 2.08
N ARG A 147 24.00 -16.66 2.65
CA ARG A 147 22.97 -17.56 2.09
C ARG A 147 21.96 -16.86 1.21
N VAL A 148 21.54 -15.68 1.63
CA VAL A 148 20.66 -14.76 0.91
C VAL A 148 21.22 -13.36 1.05
N SER A 149 21.19 -12.60 -0.03
CA SER A 149 21.62 -11.21 -0.07
C SER A 149 20.79 -10.40 -1.06
N ILE A 150 20.76 -9.08 -0.86
CA ILE A 150 20.26 -8.12 -1.84
C ILE A 150 21.38 -7.73 -2.82
N ALA A 151 21.02 -7.53 -4.08
CA ALA A 151 21.92 -7.11 -5.14
C ALA A 151 22.36 -5.65 -4.90
N ALA A 152 23.65 -5.37 -5.08
CA ALA A 152 24.21 -4.05 -4.80
C ALA A 152 23.73 -2.96 -5.77
N ASP A 153 23.22 -3.35 -6.94
CA ASP A 153 22.72 -2.49 -8.00
C ASP A 153 21.20 -2.34 -8.00
N ASP A 154 20.48 -3.05 -7.12
CA ASP A 154 19.03 -3.13 -7.12
C ASP A 154 18.51 -3.59 -5.74
N GLU A 155 17.99 -2.63 -4.97
CA GLU A 155 17.58 -2.78 -3.57
C GLU A 155 16.44 -3.78 -3.32
N HIS A 156 15.75 -4.21 -4.38
CA HIS A 156 14.68 -5.23 -4.29
C HIS A 156 15.14 -6.59 -4.82
N SER A 157 16.27 -6.68 -5.50
CA SER A 157 16.71 -7.94 -6.11
C SER A 157 17.41 -8.83 -5.10
N TRP A 158 16.83 -9.98 -4.75
CA TRP A 158 17.45 -10.95 -3.86
C TRP A 158 18.18 -12.05 -4.64
N ARG A 159 19.18 -12.66 -4.01
CA ARG A 159 19.90 -13.84 -4.50
C ARG A 159 20.06 -14.85 -3.38
N ALA A 160 19.91 -16.15 -3.68
CA ALA A 160 20.14 -17.23 -2.71
C ALA A 160 21.00 -18.35 -3.29
N ASN A 161 22.02 -18.78 -2.55
CA ASN A 161 22.93 -19.87 -2.96
C ASN A 161 22.48 -21.27 -2.50
N SER A 162 21.34 -21.35 -1.83
CA SER A 162 20.74 -22.59 -1.37
C SER A 162 19.23 -22.43 -1.30
N SER A 163 18.52 -23.56 -1.38
CA SER A 163 17.09 -23.59 -1.12
C SER A 163 16.81 -23.20 0.33
N LEU A 164 15.87 -22.27 0.50
CA LEU A 164 15.48 -21.65 1.76
C LEU A 164 13.97 -21.54 1.80
N THR A 165 13.39 -21.58 3.01
CA THR A 165 12.02 -21.12 3.19
C THR A 165 11.98 -19.59 3.22
N LEU A 166 10.81 -18.99 2.97
CA LEU A 166 10.65 -17.54 3.06
C LEU A 166 11.02 -17.03 4.47
N ALA A 167 10.57 -17.71 5.53
CA ALA A 167 10.95 -17.37 6.91
C ALA A 167 12.47 -17.44 7.15
N ALA A 168 13.14 -18.46 6.60
CA ALA A 168 14.60 -18.59 6.73
C ALA A 168 15.37 -17.51 5.95
N ALA A 169 14.84 -17.07 4.80
CA ALA A 169 15.39 -15.94 4.06
C ALA A 169 15.22 -14.63 4.85
N LEU A 170 14.01 -14.36 5.36
CA LEU A 170 13.70 -13.16 6.17
C LEU A 170 14.56 -13.06 7.44
N SER A 171 14.84 -14.19 8.11
CA SER A 171 15.71 -14.21 9.29
C SER A 171 17.15 -13.77 8.99
N SER A 172 17.61 -13.90 7.73
CA SER A 172 18.92 -13.39 7.29
C SER A 172 19.00 -11.85 7.28
N PHE A 173 17.84 -11.18 7.33
CA PHE A 173 17.69 -9.73 7.45
C PHE A 173 17.22 -9.29 8.86
N GLY A 174 17.23 -10.21 9.83
CA GLY A 174 16.75 -9.93 11.19
C GLY A 174 15.22 -9.81 11.31
N VAL A 175 14.49 -10.34 10.34
CA VAL A 175 13.02 -10.41 10.34
C VAL A 175 12.60 -11.84 10.67
N GLU A 176 12.03 -12.05 11.85
CA GLU A 176 11.52 -13.36 12.26
C GLU A 176 10.06 -13.46 11.86
N ALA A 177 9.76 -14.34 10.90
CA ALA A 177 8.44 -14.50 10.31
C ALA A 177 7.83 -15.87 10.63
N SER A 178 6.53 -15.86 10.92
CA SER A 178 5.67 -17.03 11.12
C SER A 178 4.29 -16.73 10.54
N ALA A 179 3.41 -17.74 10.45
CA ALA A 179 2.08 -17.56 9.86
C ALA A 179 1.28 -16.39 10.48
N ASP A 180 1.37 -16.16 11.79
CA ASP A 180 0.55 -15.19 12.53
C ASP A 180 1.35 -14.06 13.20
N ALA A 181 2.66 -13.99 12.99
CA ALA A 181 3.52 -12.99 13.61
C ALA A 181 4.78 -12.65 12.80
N VAL A 182 5.15 -11.36 12.83
CA VAL A 182 6.43 -10.82 12.35
C VAL A 182 7.12 -10.12 13.52
N SER A 183 8.41 -10.41 13.75
CA SER A 183 9.24 -9.63 14.65
C SER A 183 10.40 -8.97 13.92
N TYR A 184 10.61 -7.68 14.20
CA TYR A 184 11.68 -6.88 13.63
C TYR A 184 12.08 -5.79 14.63
N ASP A 185 13.38 -5.50 14.72
CA ASP A 185 13.98 -4.51 15.63
C ASP A 185 13.52 -4.63 17.11
N GLY A 186 13.29 -5.87 17.57
CA GLY A 186 12.84 -6.14 18.94
C GLY A 186 11.35 -5.88 19.21
N GLU A 187 10.60 -5.44 18.21
CA GLU A 187 9.14 -5.36 18.22
C GLU A 187 8.53 -6.62 17.59
N THR A 188 7.34 -7.02 18.05
CA THR A 188 6.61 -8.16 17.49
C THR A 188 5.16 -7.77 17.19
N TYR A 189 4.80 -7.87 15.93
CA TYR A 189 3.45 -7.71 15.40
C TYR A 189 2.78 -9.08 15.35
N ARG A 190 1.51 -9.16 15.77
CA ARG A 190 0.74 -10.40 15.81
C ARG A 190 -0.65 -10.14 15.26
N GLU A 191 -1.17 -11.01 14.42
CA GLU A 191 -2.54 -10.92 13.91
C GLU A 191 -3.60 -10.96 15.01
N ALA A 192 -3.29 -11.60 16.13
CA ALA A 192 -4.15 -11.59 17.31
C ALA A 192 -4.31 -10.18 17.95
N THR A 193 -3.45 -9.23 17.60
CA THR A 193 -3.57 -7.83 18.02
C THR A 193 -4.57 -7.13 17.11
N ASN A 194 -5.58 -6.51 17.71
CA ASN A 194 -6.64 -5.84 16.96
C ASN A 194 -6.08 -4.80 15.98
N GLY A 195 -6.49 -4.91 14.71
CA GLY A 195 -6.05 -4.01 13.65
C GLY A 195 -4.62 -4.28 13.19
N THR A 196 -4.05 -5.45 13.47
CA THR A 196 -2.80 -5.93 12.85
C THR A 196 -3.12 -6.98 11.81
N GLU A 197 -2.64 -6.81 10.59
CA GLU A 197 -2.72 -7.79 9.51
C GLU A 197 -1.33 -8.08 8.98
N ILE A 198 -1.05 -9.33 8.63
CA ILE A 198 0.25 -9.77 8.14
C ILE A 198 0.02 -10.55 6.85
N HIS A 199 0.67 -10.14 5.77
CA HIS A 199 0.51 -10.77 4.47
C HIS A 199 1.88 -11.20 3.95
N TYR A 200 2.01 -12.48 3.60
CA TYR A 200 3.15 -13.02 2.88
C TYR A 200 2.69 -13.45 1.51
N ARG A 201 3.16 -12.78 0.46
CA ARG A 201 2.78 -13.09 -0.91
C ARG A 201 3.97 -13.38 -1.78
N VAL A 202 3.82 -14.40 -2.61
CA VAL A 202 4.80 -14.77 -3.63
C VAL A 202 4.10 -14.89 -4.97
N ASN A 203 4.52 -14.08 -5.94
CA ASN A 203 3.91 -13.98 -7.26
C ASN A 203 2.39 -13.68 -7.19
N GLY A 204 2.00 -12.83 -6.23
CA GLY A 204 0.61 -12.43 -5.98
C GLY A 204 -0.22 -13.41 -5.14
N GLU A 205 0.29 -14.61 -4.82
CA GLU A 205 -0.43 -15.61 -4.03
C GLU A 205 0.02 -15.60 -2.58
N GLU A 206 -0.93 -15.74 -1.64
CA GLU A 206 -0.64 -15.82 -0.21
C GLU A 206 0.00 -17.17 0.14
N VAL A 207 1.05 -17.13 0.98
CA VAL A 207 1.84 -18.31 1.35
C VAL A 207 2.10 -18.36 2.85
N ASP A 208 2.31 -19.57 3.38
CA ASP A 208 2.86 -19.76 4.71
C ASP A 208 4.39 -19.63 4.65
N PRO A 209 5.00 -18.64 5.35
CA PRO A 209 6.44 -18.37 5.23
C PRO A 209 7.32 -19.50 5.79
N GLU A 210 6.81 -20.31 6.72
CA GLU A 210 7.58 -21.39 7.34
C GLU A 210 7.68 -22.62 6.43
N SER A 211 6.74 -22.78 5.49
CA SER A 211 6.67 -23.93 4.59
C SER A 211 6.98 -23.60 3.14
N TYR A 212 6.74 -22.36 2.69
CA TYR A 212 7.05 -21.93 1.34
C TYR A 212 8.55 -21.90 1.09
N THR A 213 9.00 -22.60 0.05
CA THR A 213 10.42 -22.66 -0.36
C THR A 213 10.64 -21.75 -1.56
N LEU A 214 11.62 -20.85 -1.45
CA LEU A 214 11.95 -19.89 -2.50
C LEU A 214 12.36 -20.59 -3.81
N GLY A 215 11.75 -20.14 -4.90
CA GLY A 215 12.05 -20.47 -6.28
C GLY A 215 12.78 -19.33 -7.00
N ASP A 216 13.37 -19.67 -8.15
CA ASP A 216 13.94 -18.66 -9.04
C ASP A 216 12.83 -17.87 -9.74
N GLY A 217 13.00 -16.55 -9.79
CA GLY A 217 12.04 -15.59 -10.32
C GLY A 217 10.97 -15.13 -9.33
N ASP A 218 10.96 -15.60 -8.07
CA ASP A 218 9.91 -15.24 -7.12
C ASP A 218 9.89 -13.73 -6.83
N GLN A 219 8.70 -13.16 -6.93
CA GLN A 219 8.40 -11.78 -6.52
C GLN A 219 7.68 -11.82 -5.18
N ILE A 220 8.37 -11.36 -4.14
CA ILE A 220 7.98 -11.53 -2.74
C ILE A 220 7.51 -10.19 -2.20
N TRP A 221 6.34 -10.19 -1.58
CA TRP A 221 5.81 -9.08 -0.80
C TRP A 221 5.53 -9.56 0.61
N VAL A 222 6.08 -8.86 1.60
CA VAL A 222 5.71 -9.04 3.00
C VAL A 222 5.19 -7.71 3.52
N THR A 223 3.94 -7.66 3.94
CA THR A 223 3.36 -6.44 4.52
C THR A 223 2.82 -6.70 5.92
N VAL A 224 3.16 -5.81 6.85
CA VAL A 224 2.57 -5.76 8.18
C VAL A 224 1.81 -4.46 8.30
N GLU A 225 0.49 -4.58 8.38
CA GLU A 225 -0.43 -3.46 8.53
C GLU A 225 -0.84 -3.33 10.00
N THR A 226 -0.87 -2.11 10.54
CA THR A 226 -1.30 -1.86 11.93
C THR A 226 -2.20 -0.64 12.01
N ALA A 227 -3.27 -0.69 12.81
CA ALA A 227 -4.21 0.43 12.96
C ALA A 227 -3.57 1.72 13.50
N ASP A 228 -2.48 1.61 14.26
CA ASP A 228 -1.76 2.75 14.83
C ASP A 228 -0.69 3.34 13.89
N ALA A 229 -0.38 2.67 12.77
CA ALA A 229 0.60 3.17 11.82
C ALA A 229 0.03 4.34 11.01
N ASN A 230 0.85 5.38 10.88
CA ASN A 230 0.48 6.60 10.16
C ASN A 230 0.77 6.44 8.66
N TYR A 231 -0.11 5.72 7.96
CA TYR A 231 -0.03 5.56 6.51
C TYR A 231 -0.33 6.89 5.82
N SER A 232 0.58 7.31 4.95
CA SER A 232 0.25 8.32 3.94
C SER A 232 -0.39 7.60 2.77
N VAL A 233 -1.53 8.11 2.27
CA VAL A 233 -2.18 7.61 1.07
C VAL A 233 -2.01 8.67 -0.04
N PRO A 234 -1.42 8.34 -1.20
CA PRO A 234 -1.04 7.00 -1.67
C PRO A 234 0.31 6.49 -1.15
N GLY A 235 1.04 7.25 -0.36
CA GLY A 235 2.34 6.86 0.19
C GLY A 235 3.51 7.29 -0.67
N THR A 236 4.67 6.67 -0.43
CA THR A 236 5.86 6.87 -1.25
C THR A 236 5.64 6.25 -2.62
N TYR A 237 5.99 7.01 -3.66
CA TYR A 237 5.92 6.52 -5.03
C TYR A 237 7.05 5.54 -5.32
N ILE A 238 6.73 4.44 -5.99
CA ILE A 238 7.66 3.41 -6.47
C ILE A 238 7.83 3.58 -7.97
N ASP A 239 9.08 3.61 -8.46
CA ASP A 239 9.34 3.73 -9.89
C ASP A 239 8.87 2.47 -10.66
N ALA A 240 8.57 2.62 -11.96
CA ALA A 240 7.96 1.55 -12.73
C ALA A 240 8.91 0.39 -13.07
N ASP A 241 10.21 0.59 -12.94
CA ASP A 241 11.25 -0.44 -13.04
C ASP A 241 11.52 -1.17 -11.72
N GLN A 242 11.00 -0.65 -10.60
CA GLN A 242 11.06 -1.29 -9.29
C GLN A 242 9.90 -2.26 -9.09
N GLN A 243 10.01 -3.14 -8.08
CA GLN A 243 8.93 -4.05 -7.73
C GLN A 243 7.72 -3.23 -7.25
N HIS A 244 6.60 -3.37 -7.95
CA HIS A 244 5.36 -2.69 -7.62
C HIS A 244 4.18 -3.65 -7.74
N ILE A 245 3.03 -3.21 -7.23
CA ILE A 245 1.88 -4.06 -6.97
C ILE A 245 1.02 -4.16 -8.22
N HIS A 246 0.59 -5.38 -8.54
CA HIS A 246 -0.32 -5.64 -9.65
C HIS A 246 -1.52 -6.45 -9.19
N GLY A 247 -2.61 -6.42 -9.96
CA GLY A 247 -3.68 -7.39 -9.77
C GLY A 247 -4.78 -7.29 -10.81
N PRO A 248 -5.72 -8.24 -10.82
CA PRO A 248 -6.90 -8.15 -11.66
C PRO A 248 -8.02 -7.30 -11.07
N MET A 249 -8.85 -6.76 -11.96
CA MET A 249 -10.07 -6.06 -11.57
C MET A 249 -11.24 -6.39 -12.49
N THR A 250 -12.40 -6.60 -11.87
CA THR A 250 -13.70 -6.64 -12.54
C THR A 250 -14.62 -5.60 -11.94
N PHE A 251 -15.11 -4.69 -12.79
CA PHE A 251 -16.12 -3.70 -12.42
C PHE A 251 -17.35 -3.92 -13.30
N VAL A 252 -18.51 -4.18 -12.70
CA VAL A 252 -19.80 -4.38 -13.39
C VAL A 252 -20.81 -3.34 -12.93
N VAL A 253 -21.48 -2.71 -13.88
CA VAL A 253 -22.55 -1.73 -13.66
C VAL A 253 -23.79 -2.19 -14.40
N ASP A 254 -24.87 -2.46 -13.68
CA ASP A 254 -26.16 -2.88 -14.24
C ASP A 254 -26.03 -4.07 -15.22
N GLY A 255 -25.16 -5.03 -14.87
CA GLY A 255 -24.86 -6.22 -15.68
C GLY A 255 -23.82 -6.02 -16.79
N GLU A 256 -23.35 -4.80 -17.04
CA GLU A 256 -22.33 -4.50 -18.05
C GLU A 256 -20.94 -4.36 -17.43
N LYS A 257 -19.95 -5.10 -17.96
CA LYS A 257 -18.55 -4.97 -17.51
C LYS A 257 -17.94 -3.68 -18.06
N VAL A 258 -17.33 -2.89 -17.18
CA VAL A 258 -16.54 -1.71 -17.56
C VAL A 258 -15.27 -2.16 -18.29
N ASP A 259 -15.02 -1.55 -19.44
CA ASP A 259 -13.81 -1.79 -20.23
C ASP A 259 -12.68 -0.85 -19.81
N PHE A 260 -11.74 -1.38 -19.00
CA PHE A 260 -10.57 -0.63 -18.57
C PHE A 260 -9.50 -0.45 -19.66
N SER A 261 -9.60 -1.15 -20.81
CA SER A 261 -8.68 -0.91 -21.94
C SER A 261 -8.92 0.42 -22.65
N ALA A 262 -10.09 1.05 -22.41
CA ALA A 262 -10.45 2.33 -23.00
C ALA A 262 -9.48 3.44 -22.55
N GLU A 263 -9.07 4.30 -23.49
CA GLU A 263 -8.07 5.37 -23.31
C GLU A 263 -8.26 6.23 -22.06
N ARG A 264 -9.52 6.52 -21.68
CA ARG A 264 -9.84 7.32 -20.49
C ARG A 264 -9.39 6.72 -19.14
N PHE A 265 -9.03 5.45 -19.11
CA PHE A 265 -8.56 4.73 -17.92
C PHE A 265 -7.05 4.41 -17.97
N GLN A 266 -6.39 4.73 -19.08
CA GLN A 266 -5.00 4.36 -19.33
C GLN A 266 -4.05 5.45 -18.86
N SER A 267 -3.00 5.08 -18.10
CA SER A 267 -1.86 5.92 -17.67
C SER A 267 -2.22 7.30 -17.09
N GLY A 268 -3.43 7.46 -16.53
CA GLY A 268 -3.96 8.76 -16.12
C GLY A 268 -3.39 9.27 -14.79
N HIS A 269 -2.83 8.38 -13.96
CA HIS A 269 -2.37 8.73 -12.63
C HIS A 269 -1.13 7.93 -12.21
N ARG A 270 -0.11 8.63 -11.68
CA ARG A 270 1.20 8.03 -11.38
C ARG A 270 1.12 6.85 -10.39
N HIS A 271 0.32 6.94 -9.34
CA HIS A 271 0.28 5.90 -8.30
C HIS A 271 -0.64 4.72 -8.61
N PHE A 272 -1.60 4.88 -9.50
CA PHE A 272 -2.57 3.82 -9.82
C PHE A 272 -3.10 4.00 -11.24
N HIS A 273 -2.91 3.00 -12.10
CA HIS A 273 -3.39 3.06 -13.48
C HIS A 273 -3.50 1.68 -14.13
N PHE A 274 -4.14 1.66 -15.30
CA PHE A 274 -3.99 0.61 -16.31
C PHE A 274 -3.06 1.10 -17.42
N GLU A 275 -2.42 0.18 -18.15
CA GLU A 275 -1.51 0.55 -19.24
C GLU A 275 -1.57 -0.41 -20.44
N GLY A 276 -0.92 0.00 -21.53
CA GLY A 276 -0.75 -0.82 -22.74
C GLY A 276 -2.02 -1.08 -23.54
N GLY A 277 -3.13 -0.38 -23.24
CA GLY A 277 -4.44 -0.73 -23.79
C GLY A 277 -4.96 -2.05 -23.22
N HIS A 278 -4.48 -2.44 -22.04
CA HIS A 278 -4.94 -3.63 -21.34
C HIS A 278 -5.87 -3.23 -20.20
N ALA A 279 -6.90 -4.06 -19.98
CA ALA A 279 -7.81 -3.92 -18.84
C ALA A 279 -7.31 -4.66 -17.59
N ASN A 280 -6.17 -5.35 -17.71
CA ASN A 280 -5.61 -6.22 -16.69
C ASN A 280 -4.10 -6.44 -16.98
N PRO A 281 -3.22 -6.35 -15.97
CA PRO A 281 -3.51 -5.97 -14.58
C PRO A 281 -3.72 -4.45 -14.41
N TRP A 282 -4.21 -4.04 -13.24
CA TRP A 282 -3.96 -2.69 -12.75
C TRP A 282 -2.56 -2.63 -12.12
N HIS A 283 -1.99 -1.44 -12.04
CA HIS A 283 -0.67 -1.17 -11.49
C HIS A 283 -0.80 -0.19 -10.33
N ALA A 284 -0.19 -0.50 -9.19
CA ALA A 284 -0.10 0.39 -8.03
C ALA A 284 1.37 0.65 -7.68
N HIS A 285 1.81 1.90 -7.89
CA HIS A 285 3.17 2.38 -7.62
C HIS A 285 3.33 2.89 -6.18
N SER A 286 2.75 2.16 -5.23
CA SER A 286 2.99 2.31 -3.79
C SER A 286 2.32 1.16 -3.04
N TRP A 287 2.90 0.73 -1.92
CA TRP A 287 2.26 -0.19 -0.97
C TRP A 287 1.17 0.47 -0.11
N SER A 288 0.96 1.79 -0.19
CA SER A 288 -0.05 2.51 0.59
C SER A 288 -1.19 3.08 -0.28
N VAL A 289 -1.51 2.41 -1.39
CA VAL A 289 -2.70 2.71 -2.20
C VAL A 289 -3.92 2.00 -1.64
N THR A 290 -4.90 2.75 -1.14
CA THR A 290 -6.19 2.17 -0.78
C THR A 290 -7.03 1.89 -2.01
N LEU A 291 -7.95 0.93 -1.93
CA LEU A 291 -8.87 0.62 -3.02
C LEU A 291 -9.69 1.84 -3.45
N GLN A 292 -10.18 2.63 -2.49
CA GLN A 292 -10.88 3.89 -2.74
C GLN A 292 -9.99 4.86 -3.50
N TYR A 293 -8.74 5.06 -3.06
CA TYR A 293 -7.81 5.96 -3.75
C TYR A 293 -7.64 5.52 -5.20
N GLY A 294 -7.30 4.25 -5.44
CA GLY A 294 -7.06 3.72 -6.78
C GLY A 294 -8.27 3.87 -7.69
N LEU A 295 -9.47 3.51 -7.22
CA LEU A 295 -10.69 3.66 -8.03
C LEU A 295 -11.04 5.13 -8.33
N ASN A 296 -10.73 6.05 -7.42
CA ASN A 296 -11.04 7.48 -7.57
C ASN A 296 -10.07 8.21 -8.49
N THR A 297 -8.94 7.61 -8.86
CA THR A 297 -8.08 8.16 -9.93
C THR A 297 -8.63 7.88 -11.33
N LEU A 298 -9.57 6.93 -11.46
CA LEU A 298 -10.13 6.51 -12.74
C LEU A 298 -11.27 7.44 -13.17
N SER A 299 -11.18 7.95 -14.40
CA SER A 299 -12.12 8.94 -14.92
C SER A 299 -13.58 8.44 -14.91
N GLY A 300 -14.43 9.18 -14.20
CA GLY A 300 -15.86 8.86 -14.09
C GLY A 300 -16.20 7.81 -13.04
N ILE A 301 -15.23 7.34 -12.24
CA ILE A 301 -15.46 6.46 -11.09
C ILE A 301 -15.20 7.26 -9.81
N ASN A 302 -16.11 7.13 -8.84
CA ASN A 302 -15.88 7.60 -7.48
C ASN A 302 -16.51 6.63 -6.48
N VAL A 303 -15.68 6.03 -5.64
CA VAL A 303 -16.04 5.10 -4.58
C VAL A 303 -15.87 5.79 -3.22
N THR A 304 -16.76 5.42 -2.33
CA THR A 304 -16.82 5.77 -0.91
C THR A 304 -17.27 4.52 -0.16
N ASP A 305 -17.17 4.53 1.16
CA ASP A 305 -17.63 3.40 1.99
C ASP A 305 -19.10 3.10 1.73
N ASP A 306 -19.94 4.12 1.48
CA ASP A 306 -21.39 3.98 1.34
C ASP A 306 -21.90 3.97 -0.10
N SER A 307 -21.07 4.31 -1.09
CA SER A 307 -21.55 4.49 -2.46
C SER A 307 -20.47 4.34 -3.53
N VAL A 308 -20.95 3.99 -4.72
CA VAL A 308 -20.16 3.93 -5.94
C VAL A 308 -20.85 4.82 -6.97
N THR A 309 -20.09 5.71 -7.59
CA THR A 309 -20.56 6.57 -8.68
C THR A 309 -19.82 6.18 -9.96
N TYR A 310 -20.58 5.95 -11.03
CA TYR A 310 -20.06 5.66 -12.35
C TYR A 310 -20.72 6.55 -13.39
N ASN A 311 -19.93 7.31 -14.16
CA ASN A 311 -20.39 8.23 -15.21
C ASN A 311 -21.53 9.17 -14.76
N GLY A 312 -21.48 9.64 -13.51
CA GLY A 312 -22.46 10.55 -12.92
C GLY A 312 -23.67 9.88 -12.27
N THR A 313 -23.81 8.56 -12.35
CA THR A 313 -24.86 7.80 -11.65
C THR A 313 -24.33 7.25 -10.35
N THR A 314 -24.98 7.56 -9.21
CA THR A 314 -24.58 7.08 -7.88
C THR A 314 -25.46 5.94 -7.39
N TYR A 315 -24.83 4.82 -7.07
CA TYR A 315 -25.39 3.63 -6.43
C TYR A 315 -25.06 3.71 -4.94
N ARG A 316 -26.09 3.85 -4.09
CA ARG A 316 -25.91 3.96 -2.63
C ARG A 316 -26.26 2.64 -1.96
N ARG A 317 -25.39 2.18 -1.06
CA ARG A 317 -25.68 1.00 -0.23
C ARG A 317 -26.91 1.28 0.62
N GLY A 318 -27.81 0.29 0.71
CA GLY A 318 -29.06 0.39 1.47
C GLY A 318 -30.16 1.23 0.80
N ALA A 319 -29.93 1.81 -0.37
CA ALA A 319 -31.01 2.40 -1.15
C ALA A 319 -31.95 1.29 -1.68
N ALA A 320 -33.25 1.60 -1.78
CA ALA A 320 -34.21 0.66 -2.35
C ALA A 320 -33.84 0.33 -3.81
N ASN A 321 -33.94 -0.95 -4.18
CA ASN A 321 -33.63 -1.46 -5.52
C ASN A 321 -32.18 -1.15 -5.96
N THR A 322 -31.22 -1.13 -5.04
CA THR A 322 -29.81 -0.93 -5.37
C THR A 322 -28.94 -1.91 -4.57
N SER A 323 -28.07 -2.64 -5.25
CA SER A 323 -27.04 -3.47 -4.63
C SER A 323 -25.65 -2.94 -4.98
N VAL A 324 -24.77 -2.88 -3.97
CA VAL A 324 -23.36 -2.49 -4.10
C VAL A 324 -22.52 -3.55 -3.41
N SER A 325 -21.68 -4.24 -4.18
CA SER A 325 -20.73 -5.25 -3.71
C SER A 325 -19.32 -4.81 -4.08
N ILE A 326 -18.45 -4.71 -3.08
CA ILE A 326 -17.02 -4.43 -3.25
C ILE A 326 -16.29 -5.54 -2.52
N THR A 327 -15.55 -6.36 -3.26
CA THR A 327 -14.81 -7.50 -2.69
C THR A 327 -13.39 -7.54 -3.23
N VAL A 328 -12.47 -8.02 -2.40
CA VAL A 328 -11.10 -8.37 -2.80
C VAL A 328 -10.87 -9.83 -2.45
N ASN A 329 -10.39 -10.62 -3.43
CA ASN A 329 -10.21 -12.07 -3.28
C ASN A 329 -11.50 -12.81 -2.82
N GLY A 330 -12.67 -12.26 -3.17
CA GLY A 330 -13.97 -12.78 -2.78
C GLY A 330 -14.49 -12.32 -1.41
N GLU A 331 -13.69 -11.59 -0.63
CA GLU A 331 -14.08 -11.09 0.69
C GLU A 331 -14.53 -9.64 0.63
N ALA A 332 -15.56 -9.27 1.39
CA ALA A 332 -16.04 -7.90 1.43
C ALA A 332 -15.07 -7.00 2.20
N VAL A 333 -14.75 -5.84 1.64
CA VAL A 333 -13.79 -4.89 2.22
C VAL A 333 -14.38 -3.49 2.37
N ASP A 334 -13.83 -2.72 3.30
CA ASP A 334 -13.99 -1.27 3.31
C ASP A 334 -12.99 -0.64 2.33
N PRO A 335 -13.44 0.05 1.26
CA PRO A 335 -12.54 0.56 0.25
C PRO A 335 -11.62 1.68 0.77
N SER A 336 -12.01 2.43 1.80
CA SER A 336 -11.19 3.50 2.35
C SER A 336 -10.08 2.99 3.26
N GLU A 337 -10.27 1.84 3.89
CA GLU A 337 -9.31 1.22 4.82
C GLU A 337 -8.46 0.12 4.17
N TYR A 338 -8.93 -0.51 3.08
CA TYR A 338 -8.22 -1.62 2.45
C TYR A 338 -7.08 -1.15 1.55
N PHE A 339 -5.83 -1.47 1.92
CA PHE A 339 -4.64 -1.31 1.08
C PHE A 339 -4.53 -2.44 0.06
N LEU A 340 -4.36 -2.08 -1.22
CA LEU A 340 -4.15 -3.01 -2.32
C LEU A 340 -2.83 -3.77 -2.15
N LYS A 341 -2.88 -5.09 -2.33
CA LYS A 341 -1.74 -6.00 -2.23
C LYS A 341 -1.49 -6.70 -3.56
N ASP A 342 -0.28 -7.20 -3.74
CA ASP A 342 0.10 -7.83 -5.00
C ASP A 342 -0.73 -9.10 -5.23
N GLY A 343 -1.24 -9.26 -6.44
CA GLY A 343 -2.14 -10.34 -6.84
C GLY A 343 -3.62 -10.15 -6.45
N ASP A 344 -4.00 -9.07 -5.76
CA ASP A 344 -5.39 -8.88 -5.33
C ASP A 344 -6.39 -8.88 -6.50
N GLU A 345 -7.40 -9.75 -6.42
CA GLU A 345 -8.53 -9.76 -7.33
C GLU A 345 -9.63 -8.84 -6.83
N VAL A 346 -9.70 -7.64 -7.40
CA VAL A 346 -10.72 -6.65 -7.07
C VAL A 346 -12.00 -6.94 -7.88
N ARG A 347 -13.14 -6.98 -7.20
CA ARG A 347 -14.45 -7.08 -7.84
C ARG A 347 -15.43 -6.05 -7.27
N VAL A 348 -15.88 -5.15 -8.14
CA VAL A 348 -16.92 -4.15 -7.85
C VAL A 348 -18.15 -4.47 -8.70
N VAL A 349 -19.30 -4.63 -8.08
CA VAL A 349 -20.57 -4.81 -8.78
C VAL A 349 -21.61 -3.88 -8.19
N VAL A 350 -22.23 -3.10 -9.07
CA VAL A 350 -23.34 -2.23 -8.73
C VAL A 350 -24.50 -2.51 -9.67
N GLU A 351 -25.69 -2.63 -9.10
CA GLU A 351 -26.90 -2.90 -9.85
C GLU A 351 -28.04 -2.05 -9.29
N LYS A 352 -28.89 -1.57 -10.19
CA LYS A 352 -30.16 -0.95 -9.87
C LYS A 352 -31.27 -1.72 -10.55
N ASP A 353 -32.18 -2.29 -9.76
CA ASP A 353 -33.34 -2.98 -10.31
C ASP A 353 -34.32 -1.95 -10.88
N ASP A 354 -34.79 -2.20 -12.10
CA ASP A 354 -35.93 -1.47 -12.66
C ASP A 354 -37.17 -1.78 -11.80
N SER A 355 -37.74 -0.74 -11.19
CA SER A 355 -38.97 -0.79 -10.41
C SER A 355 -40.22 -0.95 -11.27
#